data_AF-A0A495MI88-F1
#
_entry.id   AF-A0A495MI88-F1
#
_cell.length_a   1.000
_cell.length_b   1.000
_cell.length_c   1.000
_cell.angle_alpha   90.00
_cell.angle_beta   90.00
_cell.angle_gamma   90.00
#
_symmetry.space_group_name_H-M   'P 1'
#
loop_
_entity.id
_entity.type
_entity.pdbx_description
1 polymer ?
#
loop_
_entity_poly.entity_id
_entity_poly.type
_entity_poly.pdbx_seq_one_letter_code
_entity_poly.pdbx_strand_id
1 'polypeptide(L)'
;MKKIFAILALFLAFSISAVAQEGQKNPDTAAAADLAALNKVVPISKASEREIKEAFYAKHKFLTQTDLTAEQKAQISTETEAKLAELLSPEQLKKLKANRELYKKLVQ
;
A
#
# COMPACT_ATOMS: atom_id res chain seq x y z
N MET A 1 -4.31 -40.37 -3.04
CA MET A 1 -5.00 -39.06 -3.00
C MET A 1 -4.15 -37.97 -2.31
N LYS A 2 -2.88 -37.78 -2.69
CA LYS A 2 -2.00 -36.71 -2.14
C LYS A 2 -1.45 -35.76 -3.21
N LYS A 3 -1.71 -36.08 -4.49
CA LYS A 3 -1.14 -35.37 -5.66
C LYS A 3 -2.07 -34.31 -6.25
N ILE A 4 -3.34 -34.25 -5.82
CA ILE A 4 -4.33 -33.26 -6.30
C ILE A 4 -4.13 -31.90 -5.62
N PHE A 5 -3.75 -31.88 -4.34
CA PHE A 5 -3.49 -30.64 -3.61
C PHE A 5 -2.34 -29.82 -4.19
N ALA A 6 -1.31 -30.47 -4.75
CA ALA A 6 -0.18 -29.80 -5.37
C ALA A 6 -0.56 -29.03 -6.65
N ILE A 7 -1.54 -29.54 -7.41
CA ILE A 7 -1.98 -28.91 -8.66
C ILE A 7 -2.86 -27.69 -8.36
N LEU A 8 -3.72 -27.77 -7.34
CA LEU A 8 -4.56 -26.64 -6.91
C LEU A 8 -3.72 -25.49 -6.33
N ALA A 9 -2.65 -25.80 -5.59
CA ALA A 9 -1.72 -24.81 -5.06
C ALA A 9 -0.98 -24.05 -6.17
N LEU A 10 -0.65 -24.72 -7.28
CA LEU A 10 0.02 -24.10 -8.42
C LEU A 10 -0.90 -23.10 -9.14
N PHE A 11 -2.20 -23.41 -9.30
CA PHE A 11 -3.16 -22.49 -9.93
C PHE A 11 -3.49 -21.26 -9.06
N LEU A 12 -3.50 -21.37 -7.73
CA LEU A 12 -3.70 -20.21 -6.85
C LEU A 12 -2.52 -19.22 -6.91
N ALA A 13 -1.28 -19.71 -7.03
CA ALA A 13 -0.10 -18.84 -7.05
C ALA A 13 -0.06 -17.90 -8.27
N PHE A 14 -0.57 -18.34 -9.44
CA PHE A 14 -0.62 -17.50 -10.65
C PHE A 14 -1.74 -16.44 -10.62
N SER A 15 -2.82 -16.68 -9.86
CA SER A 15 -3.93 -15.71 -9.76
C SER A 15 -3.59 -14.48 -8.92
N ILE A 16 -2.65 -14.58 -7.97
CA ILE A 16 -2.23 -13.45 -7.13
C ILE A 16 -1.27 -12.52 -7.88
N SER A 17 -0.44 -13.07 -8.78
CA SER A 17 0.53 -12.30 -9.56
C SER A 17 -0.12 -11.39 -10.62
N ALA A 18 -1.30 -11.76 -11.14
CA ALA A 18 -1.98 -10.98 -12.18
C ALA A 18 -2.62 -9.68 -11.67
N VAL A 19 -2.99 -9.61 -10.39
CA VAL A 19 -3.63 -8.42 -9.78
C VAL A 19 -2.62 -7.30 -9.46
N ALA A 20 -1.32 -7.61 -9.43
CA ALA A 20 -0.27 -6.62 -9.15
C ALA A 20 0.21 -5.86 -10.40
N GLN A 21 0.06 -6.43 -11.60
CA GLN A 21 0.77 -5.95 -12.80
C GLN A 21 0.00 -4.89 -13.61
N GLU A 22 -1.33 -4.82 -13.52
CA GLU A 22 -2.13 -3.82 -14.27
C GLU A 22 -2.53 -2.60 -13.45
N GLY A 23 -2.73 -2.74 -12.13
CA GLY A 23 -3.12 -1.63 -11.24
C GLY A 23 -2.00 -0.63 -10.93
N GLN A 24 -0.74 -1.02 -11.12
CA GLN A 24 0.45 -0.23 -10.74
C GLN A 24 0.75 0.94 -11.70
N LYS A 25 0.09 1.01 -12.87
CA LYS A 25 0.35 2.08 -13.86
C LYS A 25 -0.41 3.38 -13.59
N ASN A 26 -1.54 3.33 -12.88
CA ASN A 26 -2.31 4.54 -12.56
C ASN A 26 -2.17 4.89 -11.07
N PRO A 27 -1.45 5.97 -10.73
CA PRO A 27 -1.26 6.39 -9.36
C PRO A 27 -2.56 6.65 -8.58
N ASP A 28 -3.64 7.08 -9.24
CA ASP A 28 -4.92 7.34 -8.55
C ASP A 28 -5.58 6.04 -8.09
N THR A 29 -5.62 5.03 -8.98
CA THR A 29 -6.18 3.71 -8.65
C THR A 29 -5.40 3.03 -7.54
N ALA A 30 -4.06 3.09 -7.61
CA ALA A 30 -3.19 2.55 -6.57
C ALA A 30 -3.37 3.28 -5.23
N ALA A 31 -3.49 4.60 -5.24
CA ALA A 31 -3.76 5.40 -4.04
C ALA A 31 -5.12 5.09 -3.41
N ALA A 32 -6.16 4.93 -4.23
CA ALA A 32 -7.49 4.54 -3.77
C ALA A 32 -7.49 3.14 -3.13
N ALA A 33 -6.76 2.19 -3.71
CA ALA A 33 -6.61 0.84 -3.17
C ALA A 33 -5.87 0.85 -1.83
N ASP A 34 -4.81 1.64 -1.70
CA ASP A 34 -4.04 1.81 -0.46
C ASP A 34 -4.88 2.46 0.64
N LEU A 35 -5.64 3.51 0.32
CA LEU A 35 -6.60 4.13 1.25
C LEU A 35 -7.68 3.12 1.69
N ALA A 36 -8.25 2.34 0.77
CA ALA A 36 -9.23 1.33 1.10
C ALA A 36 -8.64 0.22 2.01
N ALA A 37 -7.38 -0.16 1.79
CA ALA A 37 -6.68 -1.12 2.65
C ALA A 37 -6.41 -0.54 4.05
N LEU A 38 -6.00 0.73 4.13
CA LEU A 38 -5.84 1.43 5.41
C LEU A 38 -7.15 1.50 6.19
N ASN A 39 -8.24 1.91 5.52
CA ASN A 39 -9.55 2.11 6.15
C ASN A 39 -10.14 0.83 6.76
N LYS A 40 -9.75 -0.35 6.26
CA LYS A 40 -10.16 -1.66 6.82
C LYS A 40 -9.53 -1.95 8.19
N VAL A 41 -8.36 -1.39 8.47
CA VAL A 41 -7.61 -1.62 9.72
C VAL A 41 -7.78 -0.45 10.68
N VAL A 42 -7.84 0.75 10.12
CA VAL A 42 -7.89 2.02 10.84
C VAL A 42 -9.02 2.83 10.23
N PRO A 43 -10.16 3.02 10.93
CA PRO A 43 -11.25 3.84 10.40
C PRO A 43 -10.76 5.27 10.13
N ILE A 44 -10.81 5.67 8.86
CA ILE A 44 -10.38 6.99 8.39
C ILE A 44 -11.57 7.94 8.37
N SER A 45 -11.39 9.12 8.93
CA SER A 45 -12.41 10.17 8.89
C SER A 45 -12.55 10.71 7.46
N LYS A 46 -13.75 11.18 7.10
CA LYS A 46 -13.97 11.87 5.81
C LYS A 46 -13.09 13.11 5.63
N ALA A 47 -12.70 13.76 6.72
CA ALA A 47 -11.81 14.92 6.69
C ALA A 47 -10.38 14.55 6.26
N SER A 48 -9.86 13.42 6.77
CA SER A 48 -8.49 12.95 6.49
C SER A 48 -8.40 12.12 5.20
N GLU A 49 -9.51 11.62 4.68
CA GLU A 49 -9.56 10.71 3.52
C GLU A 49 -8.87 11.30 2.28
N ARG A 50 -9.14 12.59 1.99
CA ARG A 50 -8.53 13.29 0.84
C ARG A 50 -7.01 13.41 1.00
N GLU A 51 -6.56 13.90 2.15
CA GLU A 51 -5.13 14.15 2.41
C GLU A 51 -4.32 12.84 2.44
N ILE A 52 -4.90 11.77 2.98
CA ILE A 52 -4.30 10.44 2.94
C ILE A 52 -4.24 9.91 1.51
N LYS A 53 -5.31 10.07 0.72
CA LYS A 53 -5.30 9.66 -0.69
C LYS A 53 -4.22 10.43 -1.48
N GLU A 54 -4.07 11.73 -1.23
CA GLU A 54 -3.05 12.56 -1.86
C GLU A 54 -1.63 12.11 -1.49
N ALA A 55 -1.38 11.73 -0.22
CA ALA A 55 -0.11 11.16 0.19
C ALA A 55 0.24 9.88 -0.58
N PHE A 56 -0.73 8.95 -0.70
CA PHE A 56 -0.53 7.73 -1.48
C PHE A 56 -0.38 8.00 -2.98
N TYR A 57 -1.12 8.97 -3.52
CA TYR A 57 -1.00 9.37 -4.92
C TYR A 57 0.40 9.92 -5.21
N ALA A 58 0.92 10.79 -4.34
CA ALA A 58 2.27 11.33 -4.47
C ALA A 58 3.32 10.22 -4.47
N LYS A 59 3.20 9.25 -3.55
CA LYS A 59 4.04 8.04 -3.53
C LYS A 59 3.99 7.30 -4.86
N HIS A 60 2.80 6.90 -5.30
CA HIS A 60 2.67 6.10 -6.53
C HIS A 60 3.12 6.86 -7.78
N LYS A 61 2.82 8.16 -7.86
CA LYS A 61 3.31 9.03 -8.94
C LYS A 61 4.83 9.10 -8.95
N PHE A 62 5.46 9.26 -7.80
CA PHE A 62 6.91 9.24 -7.70
C PHE A 62 7.48 7.90 -8.17
N LEU A 63 6.89 6.78 -7.73
CA LEU A 63 7.30 5.42 -8.11
C LEU A 63 7.10 5.07 -9.60
N THR A 64 6.41 5.91 -10.38
CA THR A 64 6.35 5.76 -11.85
C THR A 64 7.61 6.23 -12.58
N GLN A 65 8.53 6.91 -11.90
CA GLN A 65 9.79 7.36 -12.48
C GLN A 65 10.71 6.15 -12.77
N THR A 66 11.40 6.17 -13.91
CA THR A 66 12.19 5.04 -14.41
C THR A 66 13.54 4.85 -13.70
N ASP A 67 14.09 5.91 -13.12
CA ASP A 67 15.49 5.96 -12.65
C ASP A 67 15.60 6.34 -11.18
N LEU A 68 14.76 5.72 -10.34
CA LEU A 68 14.76 5.97 -8.90
C LEU A 68 15.90 5.26 -8.18
N THR A 69 16.71 6.03 -7.45
CA THR A 69 17.72 5.50 -6.54
C THR A 69 17.09 4.88 -5.29
N ALA A 70 17.85 4.04 -4.58
CA ALA A 70 17.41 3.47 -3.31
C ALA A 70 17.14 4.57 -2.26
N GLU A 71 17.94 5.64 -2.26
CA GLU A 71 17.78 6.79 -1.36
C GLU A 71 16.48 7.54 -1.66
N GLN A 72 16.16 7.76 -2.92
CA GLN A 72 14.91 8.40 -3.35
C GLN A 72 13.67 7.58 -2.94
N LYS A 73 13.76 6.25 -3.06
CA LYS A 73 12.70 5.35 -2.58
C LYS A 73 12.55 5.39 -1.05
N ALA A 74 13.66 5.39 -0.33
CA ALA A 74 13.63 5.52 1.13
C ALA A 74 13.09 6.88 1.59
N GLN A 75 13.37 7.95 0.84
CA GLN A 75 12.86 9.29 1.09
C GLN A 75 11.33 9.33 0.94
N ILE A 76 10.78 8.87 -0.19
CA ILE A 76 9.32 8.88 -0.38
C ILE A 76 8.60 7.99 0.62
N SER A 77 9.21 6.89 1.06
CA SER A 77 8.70 6.06 2.16
C SER A 77 8.64 6.83 3.47
N THR A 78 9.72 7.55 3.81
CA THR A 78 9.80 8.36 5.03
C THR A 78 8.79 9.51 5.00
N GLU A 79 8.65 10.20 3.87
CA GLU A 79 7.65 11.26 3.68
C GLU A 79 6.22 10.73 3.79
N THR A 80 5.96 9.54 3.24
CA THR A 80 4.65 8.88 3.36
C THR A 80 4.37 8.50 4.81
N GLU A 81 5.35 7.96 5.54
CA GLU A 81 5.20 7.65 6.97
C GLU A 81 4.90 8.91 7.79
N ALA A 82 5.65 9.99 7.55
CA ALA A 82 5.48 11.26 8.26
C ALA A 82 4.08 11.83 8.05
N LYS A 83 3.60 11.89 6.79
CA LYS A 83 2.23 12.32 6.47
C LYS A 83 1.18 11.44 7.15
N LEU A 84 1.36 10.13 7.15
CA LEU A 84 0.43 9.25 7.87
C LEU A 84 0.46 9.48 9.38
N ALA A 85 1.63 9.77 9.96
CA ALA A 85 1.76 10.08 11.39
C ALA A 85 1.13 11.43 11.76
N GLU A 86 1.10 12.40 10.84
CA GLU A 86 0.41 13.68 11.02
C GLU A 86 -1.12 13.55 10.90
N LEU A 87 -1.58 12.70 9.98
CA LEU A 87 -3.00 12.55 9.64
C LEU A 87 -3.74 11.51 10.50
N LEU A 88 -3.02 10.59 11.13
CA LEU A 88 -3.57 9.55 11.99
C LEU A 88 -3.30 9.86 13.46
N SER A 89 -4.23 9.46 14.34
CA SER A 89 -3.98 9.50 15.78
C SER A 89 -2.85 8.52 16.18
N PRO A 90 -2.19 8.72 17.33
CA PRO A 90 -1.17 7.80 17.83
C PRO A 90 -1.65 6.34 17.92
N GLU A 91 -2.91 6.12 18.32
CA GLU A 91 -3.54 4.80 18.42
C GLU A 91 -3.77 4.18 17.04
N GLN A 92 -4.20 4.98 16.08
CA GLN A 92 -4.41 4.59 14.69
C GLN A 92 -3.09 4.18 14.03
N LEU A 93 -2.03 4.98 14.21
CA LEU A 93 -0.70 4.67 13.73
C LEU A 93 -0.15 3.39 14.38
N LYS A 94 -0.36 3.20 15.69
CA LYS A 94 0.02 1.98 16.39
C LYS A 94 -0.69 0.73 15.83
N LYS A 95 -1.99 0.83 15.55
CA LYS A 95 -2.76 -0.26 14.90
C LYS A 95 -2.23 -0.56 13.50
N LEU A 96 -1.92 0.46 12.71
CA LEU A 96 -1.31 0.29 11.40
C LEU A 96 0.06 -0.41 11.51
N LYS A 97 0.95 0.05 12.39
CA LYS A 97 2.28 -0.55 12.62
C LYS A 97 2.22 -1.99 13.15
N ALA A 98 1.16 -2.34 13.89
CA ALA A 98 0.92 -3.71 14.32
C ALA A 98 0.61 -4.65 13.14
N ASN A 99 0.01 -4.13 12.06
CA ASN A 99 -0.17 -4.86 10.80
C ASN A 99 1.06 -4.68 9.89
N ARG A 100 2.10 -5.49 10.13
CA ARG A 100 3.38 -5.39 9.42
C ARG A 100 3.25 -5.50 7.90
N GLU A 101 2.36 -6.36 7.40
CA GLU A 101 2.17 -6.52 5.94
C GLU A 101 1.55 -5.27 5.32
N LEU A 102 0.49 -4.74 5.93
CA LEU A 102 -0.15 -3.52 5.46
C LEU A 102 0.80 -2.32 5.58
N TYR A 103 1.50 -2.19 6.72
CA TYR A 103 2.45 -1.12 6.93
C TYR A 103 3.54 -1.09 5.86
N LYS A 104 4.13 -2.25 5.58
CA LYS A 104 5.11 -2.38 4.48
C LYS A 104 4.51 -1.95 3.16
N LYS A 105 3.32 -2.44 2.79
CA LYS A 105 2.68 -2.05 1.53
C LYS A 105 2.41 -0.54 1.42
N LEU A 106 1.97 0.09 2.50
CA LEU A 106 1.55 1.50 2.49
C LEU A 106 2.73 2.47 2.52
N VAL A 107 3.82 2.09 3.19
CA VAL A 107 4.95 2.97 3.47
C VAL A 107 6.22 2.57 2.72
N GLN A 108 6.54 1.28 2.62
CA GLN A 108 7.78 0.75 2.05
C GLN A 108 7.59 0.33 0.58
#